data_AF-A0A1G0RST5-F1
#
_entry.id   AF-A0A1G0RST5-F1
#
_cell.length_a   1.000
_cell.length_b   1.000
_cell.length_c   1.000
_cell.angle_alpha   90.00
_cell.angle_beta   90.00
_cell.angle_gamma   90.00
#
_symmetry.space_group_name_H-M   'P 1'
#
loop_
_entity.id
_entity.type
_entity.pdbx_description
1 polymer ?
#
loop_
_entity_poly.entity_id
_entity_poly.type
_entity_poly.pdbx_seq_one_letter_code
_entity_poly.pdbx_strand_id
1 'polypeptide(L)'
;MNAFEGDTCYPDLLSLPEKVDAVIINVPPAQTEKVVREVKQVGINKVWLQQGSQSDEAVRFCKENGIDCVSNECILMFAQPSAFMHRAHKWVWGVFGKLPA
;
A
#
# COMPACT_ATOMS: atom_id res chain seq x y z
N MET A 1 18.48 9.74 -5.26
CA MET A 1 17.81 11.02 -4.97
C MET A 1 17.49 11.00 -3.49
N ASN A 2 17.84 12.03 -2.74
CA ASN A 2 17.70 12.03 -1.28
C ASN A 2 16.52 12.89 -0.80
N ALA A 3 15.74 13.48 -1.73
CA ALA A 3 14.53 14.24 -1.44
C ALA A 3 13.57 14.29 -2.67
N PHE A 4 12.26 14.43 -2.42
CA PHE A 4 11.18 14.62 -3.39
C PHE A 4 10.20 15.68 -2.87
N GLU A 5 9.88 16.70 -3.68
CA GLU A 5 8.98 17.81 -3.29
C GLU A 5 9.29 18.51 -1.94
N GLY A 6 10.54 18.42 -1.47
CA GLY A 6 10.97 18.98 -0.19
C GLY A 6 11.01 17.97 0.97
N ASP A 7 10.44 16.77 0.77
CA ASP A 7 10.47 15.69 1.74
C ASP A 7 11.71 14.80 1.55
N THR A 8 12.34 14.40 2.66
CA THR A 8 13.49 13.48 2.64
C THR A 8 13.05 12.10 2.14
N CYS A 9 13.77 11.55 1.16
CA CYS A 9 13.56 10.19 0.70
C CYS A 9 14.51 9.24 1.43
N TYR A 10 13.96 8.20 2.04
CA TYR A 10 14.71 7.16 2.72
C TYR A 10 14.86 5.93 1.83
N PRO A 11 16.00 5.21 1.89
CA PRO A 11 16.24 4.05 1.03
C PRO A 11 15.40 2.82 1.41
N ASP A 12 14.97 2.74 2.66
CA ASP A 12 14.24 1.62 3.25
C ASP A 12 13.44 2.07 4.48
N LEU A 13 12.58 1.18 5.01
CA LEU A 13 11.75 1.47 6.18
C LEU A 13 12.56 1.55 7.49
N LEU A 14 13.74 0.93 7.55
CA LEU A 14 14.61 0.93 8.72
C LEU A 14 15.31 2.28 8.93
N SER A 15 15.48 3.04 7.85
CA SER A 15 16.11 4.35 7.84
C SER A 15 15.17 5.48 8.26
N LEU A 16 13.87 5.20 8.45
CA LEU A 16 12.90 6.21 8.88
C LEU A 16 13.23 6.69 10.31
N PRO A 17 13.18 8.00 10.57
CA PRO A 17 13.51 8.56 11.89
C PRO A 17 12.42 8.29 12.94
N GLU A 18 11.23 7.91 12.48
CA GLU A 18 10.05 7.70 13.30
C GLU A 18 9.30 6.44 12.88
N LYS A 19 8.46 5.92 13.78
CA LYS A 19 7.57 4.81 13.48
C LYS A 19 6.36 5.32 12.70
N VAL A 20 5.93 4.53 11.73
CA VAL A 20 4.72 4.80 10.93
C VAL A 20 3.65 3.76 11.19
N ASP A 21 2.38 4.15 11.07
CA ASP A 21 1.24 3.27 11.35
C ASP A 21 0.83 2.39 10.16
N ALA A 22 1.12 2.85 8.93
CA ALA A 22 0.72 2.18 7.70
C ALA A 22 1.65 2.56 6.53
N VAL A 23 1.68 1.73 5.49
CA VAL A 23 2.45 2.01 4.25
C VAL A 23 1.61 1.78 3.00
N ILE A 24 1.84 2.61 1.98
CA ILE A 24 1.37 2.39 0.61
C ILE A 24 2.58 1.97 -0.23
N ILE A 25 2.50 0.77 -0.81
CA ILE A 25 3.55 0.20 -1.63
C ILE A 25 3.14 0.35 -3.10
N ASN A 26 3.92 1.14 -3.84
CA ASN A 26 3.72 1.41 -5.26
C ASN A 26 5.01 1.15 -6.06
N VAL A 27 5.49 -0.09 -6.00
CA VAL A 27 6.67 -0.58 -6.71
C VAL A 27 6.28 -1.84 -7.51
N PRO A 28 7.12 -2.35 -8.43
CA PRO A 28 6.77 -3.56 -9.16
C PRO A 28 6.67 -4.80 -8.23
N PRO A 29 5.93 -5.84 -8.62
CA PRO A 29 5.61 -6.98 -7.73
C PRO A 29 6.82 -7.66 -7.08
N ALA A 30 7.93 -7.83 -7.82
CA ALA A 30 9.15 -8.43 -7.29
C ALA A 30 9.83 -7.58 -6.19
N GLN A 31 9.64 -6.26 -6.22
CA GLN A 31 10.11 -5.35 -5.17
C GLN A 31 9.15 -5.36 -3.99
N THR A 32 7.84 -5.44 -4.24
CA THR A 32 6.82 -5.53 -3.19
C THR A 32 7.09 -6.67 -2.22
N GLU A 33 7.49 -7.85 -2.72
CA GLU A 33 7.86 -9.01 -1.89
C GLU A 33 8.99 -8.72 -0.89
N LYS A 34 9.92 -7.82 -1.25
CA LYS A 34 11.00 -7.38 -0.35
C LYS A 34 10.45 -6.39 0.67
N VAL A 35 9.68 -5.40 0.21
CA VAL A 35 9.13 -4.34 1.07
C VAL A 35 8.19 -4.91 2.13
N VAL A 36 7.33 -5.89 1.81
CA VAL A 36 6.44 -6.50 2.83
C VAL A 36 7.22 -7.23 3.93
N ARG A 37 8.43 -7.73 3.65
CA ARG A 37 9.31 -8.32 4.67
C ARG A 37 9.91 -7.24 5.56
N GLU A 38 10.31 -6.10 4.98
CA GLU A 38 10.74 -4.94 5.76
C GLU A 38 9.61 -4.42 6.67
N VAL A 39 8.38 -4.31 6.15
CA VAL A 39 7.18 -3.93 6.92
C VAL A 39 7.04 -4.81 8.17
N LYS A 40 7.16 -6.12 8.01
CA LYS A 40 7.11 -7.06 9.15
C LYS A 40 8.25 -6.82 10.12
N GLN A 41 9.47 -6.61 9.62
CA GLN A 41 10.66 -6.38 10.43
C GLN A 41 10.53 -5.11 11.29
N VAL A 42 9.98 -4.02 10.75
CA VAL A 42 9.79 -2.77 11.49
C VAL A 42 8.51 -2.74 12.33
N GLY A 43 7.68 -3.79 12.26
CA GLY A 43 6.48 -3.95 13.07
C GLY A 43 5.26 -3.18 12.59
N ILE A 44 5.22 -2.80 11.30
CA ILE A 44 4.03 -2.20 10.68
C ILE A 44 3.05 -3.34 10.36
N ASN A 45 1.77 -3.11 10.62
CA ASN A 45 0.73 -4.12 10.43
C ASN A 45 -0.38 -3.71 9.45
N LYS A 46 -0.26 -2.54 8.80
CA LYS A 46 -1.20 -2.06 7.78
C LYS A 46 -0.48 -1.74 6.48
N VAL A 47 -0.87 -2.42 5.41
CA VAL A 47 -0.26 -2.30 4.08
C VAL A 47 -1.32 -2.06 3.02
N TRP A 48 -1.07 -1.10 2.15
CA TRP A 48 -1.80 -0.94 0.89
C TRP A 48 -0.88 -1.29 -0.27
N LEU A 49 -1.19 -2.35 -1.00
CA LEU A 49 -0.56 -2.67 -2.27
C LEU A 49 -1.35 -1.97 -3.37
N GLN A 50 -0.77 -0.92 -3.94
CA GLN A 50 -1.43 -0.18 -5.02
C GLN A 50 -1.73 -1.13 -6.18
N GLN A 51 -2.87 -0.94 -6.85
CA GLN A 51 -3.24 -1.76 -8.00
C GLN A 51 -2.08 -1.93 -9.00
N GLY A 52 -1.64 -3.16 -9.19
CA GLY A 52 -0.53 -3.54 -10.07
C GLY A 52 0.80 -3.80 -9.34
N SER A 53 0.91 -3.44 -8.07
CA SER A 53 2.10 -3.68 -7.23
C SER A 53 2.06 -5.01 -6.48
N GLN A 54 0.93 -5.70 -6.41
CA GLN A 54 0.78 -6.95 -5.69
C GLN A 54 1.41 -8.15 -6.44
N SER A 55 1.94 -9.10 -5.67
CA SER A 55 2.19 -10.48 -6.12
C SER A 55 1.45 -11.45 -5.20
N ASP A 56 1.18 -12.67 -5.68
CA ASP A 56 0.56 -13.72 -4.87
C ASP A 56 1.42 -14.04 -3.63
N GLU A 57 2.75 -13.98 -3.77
CA GLU A 57 3.68 -14.17 -2.65
C GLU A 57 3.56 -13.04 -1.62
N ALA A 58 3.52 -11.78 -2.05
CA ALA A 58 3.42 -10.64 -1.15
C ALA A 58 2.10 -10.66 -0.36
N VAL A 59 0.98 -10.93 -1.04
CA VAL A 59 -0.34 -11.04 -0.40
C VAL A 59 -0.37 -12.20 0.59
N ARG A 60 0.16 -13.37 0.21
CA ARG A 60 0.26 -14.52 1.11
C ARG A 60 1.13 -14.21 2.33
N PHE A 61 2.29 -13.60 2.12
CA PHE A 61 3.20 -13.23 3.20
C PHE A 61 2.53 -12.30 4.21
N CYS A 62 1.81 -11.27 3.75
CA CYS A 62 1.06 -10.36 4.62
C CYS A 62 0.04 -11.14 5.48
N LYS A 63 -0.76 -12.00 4.85
CA LYS A 63 -1.78 -12.83 5.53
C LYS A 63 -1.17 -13.74 6.60
N GLU A 64 -0.10 -14.45 6.26
CA GLU A 64 0.60 -15.38 7.17
C GLU A 64 1.24 -14.67 8.38
N ASN A 65 1.58 -13.39 8.22
CA ASN A 65 2.26 -12.59 9.25
C ASN A 65 1.34 -11.66 10.04
N GLY A 66 0.02 -11.74 9.83
CA GLY A 66 -0.98 -10.92 10.51
C GLY A 66 -0.93 -9.44 10.10
N ILE A 67 -0.50 -9.17 8.87
CA ILE A 67 -0.49 -7.82 8.28
C ILE A 67 -1.83 -7.62 7.56
N ASP A 68 -2.57 -6.61 7.97
CA ASP A 68 -3.78 -6.14 7.29
C ASP A 68 -3.38 -5.52 5.95
N CYS A 69 -3.75 -6.20 4.86
CA CYS A 69 -3.24 -5.92 3.53
C CYS A 69 -4.37 -5.72 2.54
N VAL A 70 -4.52 -4.49 2.06
CA VAL A 70 -5.39 -4.18 0.92
C VAL A 70 -4.60 -4.39 -0.37
N SER A 71 -5.18 -5.07 -1.35
CA SER A 71 -4.56 -5.29 -2.66
C SER A 71 -5.61 -5.27 -3.78
N ASN A 72 -5.16 -5.09 -5.03
CA ASN A 72 -6.03 -4.94 -6.22
C ASN A 72 -6.91 -3.68 -6.22
N GLU A 73 -6.71 -2.76 -5.28
CA GLU A 73 -7.50 -1.54 -5.12
C GLU A 73 -6.67 -0.29 -5.48
N CYS A 74 -7.34 0.73 -6.03
CA CYS A 74 -6.70 1.99 -6.34
C CYS A 74 -6.85 2.98 -5.18
N ILE A 75 -5.75 3.41 -4.58
CA ILE A 75 -5.76 4.34 -3.43
C ILE A 75 -6.48 5.66 -3.74
N LEU A 76 -6.50 6.11 -5.01
CA LEU A 76 -7.15 7.36 -5.44
C LEU A 76 -8.68 7.33 -5.30
N MET A 77 -9.29 6.17 -5.06
CA MET A 77 -10.69 6.06 -4.63
C MET A 77 -10.90 6.57 -3.19
N PHE A 78 -9.89 6.45 -2.35
CA PHE A 78 -10.00 6.66 -0.90
C PHE A 78 -9.32 7.95 -0.46
N ALA A 79 -8.16 8.27 -1.04
CA ALA A 79 -7.44 9.51 -0.79
C ALA A 79 -8.20 10.73 -1.34
N GLN A 80 -8.24 11.81 -0.56
CA GLN A 80 -8.82 13.09 -0.97
C GLN A 80 -7.72 14.09 -1.34
N PRO A 81 -7.91 14.92 -2.37
CA PRO A 81 -9.08 15.00 -3.26
C PRO A 81 -9.10 13.88 -4.30
N SER A 82 -10.22 13.16 -4.41
CA SER A 82 -10.39 12.09 -5.41
C SER A 82 -11.01 12.66 -6.69
N ALA A 83 -10.43 12.41 -7.88
CA ALA A 83 -10.97 12.88 -9.16
C ALA A 83 -12.34 12.25 -9.50
N PHE A 84 -13.11 12.88 -10.40
CA PHE A 84 -14.47 12.43 -10.76
C PHE A 84 -14.52 10.95 -11.17
N MET A 85 -13.59 10.50 -12.01
CA MET A 85 -13.54 9.10 -12.47
C MET A 85 -13.30 8.09 -11.33
N HIS A 86 -12.49 8.46 -10.33
CA HIS A 86 -12.24 7.62 -9.16
C HIS A 86 -13.45 7.57 -8.22
N ARG A 87 -14.20 8.69 -8.08
CA ARG A 87 -15.48 8.71 -7.34
C ARG A 87 -16.54 7.84 -8.02
N ALA A 88 -16.63 7.91 -9.35
CA ALA A 88 -17.60 7.14 -10.13
C ALA A 88 -17.37 5.63 -9.97
N HIS A 89 -16.15 5.13 -10.18
CA HIS A 89 -15.93 3.69 -10.02
C HIS A 89 -16.01 3.24 -8.56
N LYS A 90 -15.64 4.09 -7.58
CA LYS A 90 -15.83 3.76 -6.16
C LYS A 90 -17.30 3.53 -5.82
N TRP A 91 -18.18 4.39 -6.32
CA TRP A 91 -19.62 4.21 -6.13
C TRP A 91 -20.12 2.91 -6.76
N VAL A 92 -19.70 2.64 -8.01
CA VAL A 92 -20.06 1.40 -8.71
C VAL A 92 -19.61 0.16 -7.92
N TRP A 93 -18.35 0.13 -7.46
CA TRP A 93 -17.84 -1.00 -6.66
C TRP A 93 -18.51 -1.11 -5.29
N GLY A 94 -18.92 0.01 -4.70
CA GLY A 94 -19.73 0.02 -3.47
C GLY A 94 -21.10 -0.65 -3.67
N VAL A 95 -21.79 -0.34 -4.77
CA VAL A 95 -23.09 -0.98 -5.11
C VAL A 95 -22.91 -2.48 -5.35
N PHE A 96 -21.81 -2.90 -5.97
CA PHE A 96 -21.51 -4.31 -6.24
C PHE A 96 -20.84 -5.06 -5.08
N GLY A 97 -20.61 -4.41 -3.92
CA GLY A 97 -19.96 -5.04 -2.76
C GLY A 97 -18.51 -5.46 -3.00
N LYS A 98 -17.81 -4.78 -3.92
CA LYS A 98 -16.42 -5.07 -4.30
C LYS A 98 -15.38 -4.16 -3.63
N LEU A 99 -15.80 -3.29 -2.71
CA LEU A 99 -14.86 -2.46 -1.96
C LEU A 99 -14.08 -3.34 -0.96
N PRO A 100 -12.83 -2.98 -0.63
CA PRO A 100 -12.09 -3.62 0.43
C PRO A 100 -12.86 -3.49 1.75
N ALA A 101 -12.82 -4.55 2.56
CA ALA A 101 -13.51 -4.66 3.83
C ALA A 101 -12.96 -3.69 4.89
#